data_AF-A0AAW0PHE3-F1
#
_entry.id   AF-A0AAW0PHE3-F1
#
_cell.length_a   1.000
_cell.length_b   1.000
_cell.length_c   1.000
_cell.angle_alpha   90.00
_cell.angle_beta   90.00
_cell.angle_gamma   90.00
#
_symmetry.space_group_name_H-M   'P 1'
#
loop_
_entity.id
_entity.type
_entity.pdbx_description
1 polymer ?
#
loop_
_entity_poly.entity_id
_entity_poly.type
_entity_poly.pdbx_seq_one_letter_code
_entity_poly.pdbx_strand_id
1 'polypeptide(L)'
;MCLKDLYKPLCPDTWPNWQGPLADGVSTLVNHLGYKPEEYKLGRSKIFIRFPKTLFNTEDALEAKKPEIVLTLQTSWRGYRERAKYKRIRHAVMVIQSFWRGMKARRRAKRRREAANLIRRFIKGFIYRHNDYCSENEYFIDHVRRSFLMKLSKNLPKNVLDKNWPTPPPSLIEMTQKVAASEMFMDQKDSYPMSVPRLFLDSRLDREQINLKVAQTLGNDKVQYGVTVVKYDRRGFKPRPRQLLLTNTFAVLVDRTKIKQKIDYTALRGISVSALSDGMIVLHMPNEDKKQKGDLVLHCTHVIELVTKLALMANKTSYVNVSSGSIRFVIARGREGFVNFTRGSGLRVVKGKRGHLMVTAPNINNS
;
A
#
# COMPACT_ATOMS: atom_id res chain seq x y z
N MET A 1 -75.95 20.91 47.59
CA MET A 1 -74.76 20.07 47.74
C MET A 1 -75.00 18.81 46.93
N CYS A 2 -74.31 18.63 45.80
CA CYS A 2 -74.57 17.50 44.92
C CYS A 2 -74.03 16.21 45.55
N LEU A 3 -74.94 15.38 46.09
CA LEU A 3 -74.65 14.01 46.56
C LEU A 3 -73.93 13.15 45.51
N LYS A 4 -73.95 13.55 44.24
CA LYS A 4 -73.27 12.80 43.17
C LYS A 4 -71.74 12.81 43.31
N ASP A 5 -71.08 13.95 43.55
CA ASP A 5 -69.61 13.97 43.41
C ASP A 5 -68.86 13.31 44.58
N LEU A 6 -69.44 13.38 45.78
CA LEU A 6 -68.84 12.86 47.00
C LEU A 6 -69.11 11.35 47.20
N TYR A 7 -70.33 10.87 46.88
CA TYR A 7 -70.77 9.51 47.20
C TYR A 7 -70.71 8.53 46.01
N LYS A 8 -70.27 8.95 44.82
CA LYS A 8 -69.95 8.05 43.67
C LYS A 8 -69.17 6.79 44.06
N PRO A 9 -68.14 6.83 44.93
CA PRO A 9 -67.35 5.63 45.22
C PRO A 9 -68.12 4.51 45.93
N LEU A 10 -69.29 4.82 46.49
CA LEU A 10 -70.12 3.86 47.19
C LEU A 10 -70.86 2.90 46.27
N CYS A 11 -71.00 3.21 44.97
CA CYS A 11 -71.68 2.36 44.00
C CYS A 11 -70.75 2.06 42.80
N PRO A 12 -70.44 0.78 42.53
CA PRO A 12 -69.58 0.37 41.41
C PRO A 12 -70.03 0.90 40.05
N ASP A 13 -71.34 1.00 39.80
CA ASP A 13 -71.90 1.46 38.52
C ASP A 13 -71.74 2.97 38.30
N THR A 14 -71.55 3.72 39.38
CA THR A 14 -71.35 5.18 39.33
C THR A 14 -69.87 5.60 39.45
N TRP A 15 -69.00 4.67 39.86
CA TRP A 15 -67.57 4.86 40.04
C TRP A 15 -66.75 4.29 38.86
N PRO A 16 -65.64 4.90 38.43
CA PRO A 16 -65.12 6.21 38.83
C PRO A 16 -65.76 7.38 38.07
N ASN A 17 -66.38 7.13 36.92
CA ASN A 17 -66.96 8.16 36.06
C ASN A 17 -68.36 7.75 35.59
N TRP A 18 -69.39 8.53 35.96
CA TRP A 18 -70.76 8.36 35.46
C TRP A 18 -70.98 9.12 34.14
N GLN A 19 -71.46 8.43 33.11
CA GLN A 19 -71.67 9.00 31.77
C GLN A 19 -73.13 9.37 31.43
N GLY A 20 -74.11 9.05 32.29
CA GLY A 20 -75.54 9.33 32.05
C GLY A 20 -76.07 10.63 32.68
N PRO A 21 -77.41 10.87 32.59
CA PRO A 21 -78.09 11.96 33.29
C PRO A 21 -77.86 11.91 34.81
N LEU A 22 -77.82 13.08 35.47
CA LEU A 22 -77.50 13.17 36.90
C LEU A 22 -78.56 12.50 37.77
N ALA A 23 -79.84 12.65 37.43
CA ALA A 23 -80.96 12.08 38.18
C ALA A 23 -80.89 10.55 38.23
N ASP A 24 -80.56 9.93 37.09
CA ASP A 24 -80.43 8.47 36.97
C ASP A 24 -79.25 7.96 37.78
N GLY A 25 -78.10 8.66 37.74
CA GLY A 25 -76.94 8.28 38.54
C GLY A 25 -77.18 8.35 40.05
N VAL A 26 -77.95 9.35 40.51
CA VAL A 26 -78.38 9.44 41.92
C VAL A 26 -79.38 8.34 42.25
N SER A 27 -80.32 8.02 41.35
CA SER A 27 -81.25 6.91 41.52
C SER A 27 -80.53 5.57 41.66
N THR A 28 -79.56 5.28 40.79
CA THR A 28 -78.72 4.08 40.83
C THR A 28 -77.93 3.97 42.13
N LEU A 29 -77.32 5.07 42.58
CA LEU A 29 -76.59 5.12 43.85
C LEU A 29 -77.49 4.83 45.06
N VAL A 30 -78.66 5.47 45.10
CA VAL A 30 -79.64 5.33 46.19
C VAL A 30 -80.22 3.92 46.24
N ASN A 31 -80.49 3.32 45.08
CA ASN A 31 -80.91 1.92 44.97
C ASN A 31 -79.81 0.96 45.44
N HIS A 32 -78.55 1.22 45.09
CA HIS A 32 -77.41 0.40 45.53
C HIS A 32 -77.17 0.48 47.05
N LEU A 33 -77.39 1.65 47.65
CA LEU A 33 -77.29 1.87 49.10
C LEU A 33 -78.51 1.34 49.88
N GLY A 34 -79.56 0.88 49.19
CA GLY A 34 -80.73 0.26 49.81
C GLY A 34 -81.65 1.24 50.57
N TYR A 35 -81.67 2.52 50.19
CA TYR A 35 -82.58 3.49 50.81
C TYR A 35 -84.03 3.12 50.54
N LYS A 36 -84.89 3.24 51.55
CA LYS A 36 -86.34 3.00 51.37
C LYS A 36 -87.03 4.24 50.77
N PRO A 37 -88.15 4.08 50.03
CA PRO A 37 -88.89 5.20 49.45
C PRO A 37 -89.38 6.25 50.45
N GLU A 38 -89.50 5.87 51.73
CA GLU A 38 -89.92 6.76 52.81
C GLU A 38 -88.78 7.65 53.33
N GLU A 39 -87.53 7.22 53.13
CA GLU A 39 -86.31 7.83 53.69
C GLU A 39 -85.77 8.98 52.81
N TYR A 40 -86.18 9.06 51.54
CA TYR A 40 -85.76 10.10 50.61
C TYR A 40 -86.85 10.53 49.62
N LYS A 41 -86.71 11.72 49.02
CA LYS A 41 -87.52 12.19 47.89
C LYS A 41 -86.65 12.90 46.87
N LEU A 42 -86.73 12.50 45.60
CA LEU A 42 -86.04 13.20 44.50
C LEU A 42 -86.86 14.42 44.06
N GLY A 43 -86.26 15.60 44.14
CA GLY A 43 -86.77 16.83 43.54
C GLY A 43 -86.17 17.10 42.16
N ARG A 44 -86.59 18.18 41.50
CA ARG A 44 -86.12 18.54 40.14
C ARG A 44 -84.59 18.72 40.03
N SER A 45 -83.94 19.17 41.11
CA SER A 45 -82.49 19.46 41.12
C SER A 45 -81.74 18.94 42.35
N LYS A 46 -82.44 18.41 43.36
CA LYS A 46 -81.86 17.99 44.65
C LYS A 46 -82.59 16.77 45.18
N ILE A 47 -81.88 15.94 45.93
CA ILE A 47 -82.45 14.86 46.76
C ILE A 47 -82.70 15.39 48.17
N PHE A 48 -83.85 15.04 48.75
CA PHE A 48 -84.23 15.37 50.12
C PHE A 48 -84.20 14.11 50.96
N ILE A 49 -83.32 14.03 51.96
CA ILE A 49 -83.25 12.91 52.90
C ILE A 49 -84.12 13.26 54.12
N ARG A 50 -85.02 12.37 54.49
CA ARG A 50 -86.01 12.61 55.56
C ARG A 50 -85.50 12.28 56.95
N PHE A 51 -84.63 11.27 57.08
CA PHE A 51 -84.12 10.83 58.36
C PHE A 51 -82.62 11.11 58.48
N PRO A 52 -82.17 11.74 59.59
CA PRO A 52 -80.74 11.99 59.81
C PRO A 52 -79.90 10.71 59.79
N LYS A 53 -80.43 9.60 60.32
CA LYS A 53 -79.77 8.29 60.36
C LYS A 53 -79.32 7.80 58.98
N THR A 54 -80.15 8.01 57.95
CA THR A 54 -79.86 7.60 56.57
C THR A 54 -78.66 8.34 56.00
N LEU A 55 -78.51 9.64 56.34
CA LEU A 55 -77.36 10.44 55.94
C LEU A 55 -76.08 10.04 56.70
N PHE A 56 -76.16 9.84 58.02
CA PHE A 56 -75.01 9.41 58.82
C PHE A 56 -74.48 8.04 58.38
N ASN A 57 -75.37 7.08 58.13
CA ASN A 57 -74.99 5.76 57.62
C ASN A 57 -74.23 5.85 56.28
N THR A 58 -74.62 6.77 55.39
CA THR A 58 -73.88 6.99 54.13
C THR A 58 -72.54 7.66 54.32
N GLU A 59 -72.41 8.54 55.31
CA GLU A 59 -71.12 9.16 55.63
C GLU A 59 -70.16 8.12 56.21
N ASP A 60 -70.64 7.25 57.12
CA ASP A 60 -69.86 6.15 57.68
C ASP A 60 -69.43 5.14 56.61
N ALA A 61 -70.34 4.80 55.68
CA ALA A 61 -70.02 3.94 54.54
C ALA A 61 -68.95 4.57 53.63
N LEU A 62 -69.01 5.90 53.42
CA LEU A 62 -68.02 6.62 52.64
C LEU A 62 -66.66 6.61 53.33
N GLU A 63 -66.61 6.88 54.63
CA GLU A 63 -65.38 6.80 55.42
C GLU A 63 -64.75 5.41 55.34
N ALA A 64 -65.57 4.36 55.49
CA ALA A 64 -65.13 2.97 55.38
C ALA A 64 -64.61 2.60 53.98
N LYS A 65 -65.09 3.26 52.92
CA LYS A 65 -64.67 3.00 51.53
C LYS A 65 -63.36 3.72 51.15
N LYS A 66 -62.98 4.79 51.85
CA LYS A 66 -61.75 5.57 51.55
C LYS A 66 -60.47 4.72 51.45
N PRO A 67 -60.17 3.78 52.37
CA PRO A 67 -58.95 2.96 52.29
C PRO A 67 -58.84 2.15 50.99
N GLU A 68 -59.96 1.61 50.49
CA GLU A 68 -60.00 0.81 49.26
C GLU A 68 -59.71 1.65 48.01
N ILE A 69 -60.28 2.87 47.95
CA ILE A 69 -60.03 3.83 46.87
C ILE A 69 -58.56 4.23 46.86
N VAL A 70 -58.03 4.57 48.04
CA VAL A 70 -56.61 4.91 48.21
C VAL A 70 -55.72 3.76 47.75
N LEU A 71 -56.03 2.52 48.12
CA LEU A 71 -55.28 1.33 47.68
C LEU A 71 -55.33 1.16 46.15
N THR A 72 -56.49 1.36 45.53
CA THR A 72 -56.66 1.28 44.07
C THR A 72 -55.84 2.33 43.35
N LEU A 73 -55.84 3.58 43.84
CA LEU A 73 -55.01 4.66 43.30
C LEU A 73 -53.52 4.37 43.49
N GLN A 74 -53.12 3.93 44.68
CA GLN A 74 -51.72 3.62 44.98
C GLN A 74 -51.20 2.47 44.13
N THR A 75 -51.96 1.39 43.97
CA THR A 75 -51.57 0.23 43.15
C THR A 75 -51.47 0.60 41.68
N SER A 76 -52.44 1.35 41.14
CA SER A 76 -52.41 1.88 39.78
C SER A 76 -51.20 2.79 39.55
N TRP A 77 -50.94 3.72 40.46
CA TRP A 77 -49.80 4.64 40.38
C TRP A 77 -48.46 3.91 40.48
N ARG A 78 -48.30 2.96 41.41
CA ARG A 78 -47.09 2.12 41.52
C ARG A 78 -46.86 1.35 40.21
N GLY A 79 -47.91 0.76 39.64
CA GLY A 79 -47.84 0.07 38.35
C GLY A 79 -47.44 0.98 37.19
N TYR A 80 -48.03 2.18 37.10
CA TYR A 80 -47.66 3.20 36.13
C TYR A 80 -46.19 3.60 36.27
N ARG A 81 -45.73 3.90 37.49
CA ARG A 81 -44.37 4.33 37.80
C ARG A 81 -43.34 3.29 37.37
N GLU A 82 -43.54 2.02 37.71
CA GLU A 82 -42.62 0.95 37.33
C GLU A 82 -42.64 0.66 35.83
N ARG A 83 -43.81 0.71 35.17
CA ARG A 83 -43.91 0.59 33.70
C ARG A 83 -43.18 1.72 32.99
N ALA A 84 -43.29 2.96 33.48
CA ALA A 84 -42.57 4.11 32.93
C ALA A 84 -41.05 3.94 33.08
N LYS A 85 -40.59 3.50 34.25
CA LYS A 85 -39.17 3.19 34.51
C LYS A 85 -38.64 2.09 33.58
N TYR A 86 -39.38 0.99 33.44
CA TYR A 86 -39.00 -0.11 32.53
C TYR A 86 -38.90 0.35 31.08
N LYS A 87 -39.89 1.10 30.58
CA LYS A 87 -39.86 1.65 29.21
C LYS A 87 -38.61 2.51 28.97
N ARG A 88 -38.26 3.36 29.94
CA ARG A 88 -37.05 4.20 29.87
C ARG A 88 -35.77 3.37 29.79
N ILE A 89 -35.62 2.36 30.66
CA ILE A 89 -34.46 1.46 30.67
C ILE A 89 -34.39 0.66 29.36
N ARG A 90 -35.50 0.05 28.94
CA ARG A 90 -35.57 -0.72 27.70
C ARG A 90 -35.18 0.13 26.49
N HIS A 91 -35.68 1.36 26.40
CA HIS A 91 -35.31 2.27 25.32
C HIS A 91 -33.81 2.57 25.31
N ALA A 92 -33.23 2.91 26.47
CA ALA A 92 -31.78 3.13 26.59
C ALA A 92 -30.97 1.90 26.16
N VAL A 93 -31.37 0.69 26.58
CA VAL A 93 -30.72 -0.56 26.19
C VAL A 93 -30.80 -0.78 24.66
N MET A 94 -31.97 -0.59 24.05
CA MET A 94 -32.13 -0.74 22.59
C MET A 94 -31.25 0.24 21.80
N VAL A 95 -31.13 1.48 22.27
CA VAL A 95 -30.24 2.50 21.68
C VAL A 95 -28.78 2.09 21.79
N ILE A 96 -28.32 1.68 22.98
CA ILE A 96 -26.92 1.26 23.19
C ILE A 96 -26.60 0.04 22.32
N GLN A 97 -27.47 -0.96 22.33
CA GLN A 97 -27.25 -2.18 21.56
C GLN A 97 -27.25 -1.94 20.04
N SER A 98 -28.15 -1.11 19.53
CA SER A 98 -28.19 -0.78 18.10
C SER A 98 -26.94 0.00 17.68
N PHE A 99 -26.49 0.95 18.51
CA PHE A 99 -25.25 1.69 18.29
C PHE A 99 -24.03 0.75 18.28
N TRP A 100 -23.93 -0.19 19.22
CA TRP A 100 -22.85 -1.17 19.28
C TRP A 100 -22.81 -2.06 18.03
N ARG A 101 -23.97 -2.61 17.62
CA ARG A 101 -24.07 -3.42 16.40
C ARG A 101 -23.63 -2.61 15.17
N GLY A 102 -24.06 -1.35 15.07
CA GLY A 102 -23.63 -0.42 14.01
C GLY A 102 -22.12 -0.15 14.02
N MET A 103 -21.53 0.10 15.19
CA MET A 103 -20.08 0.29 15.32
C MET A 103 -19.29 -0.96 14.92
N LYS A 104 -19.72 -2.15 15.35
CA LYS A 104 -19.08 -3.43 14.97
C LYS A 104 -19.13 -3.64 13.45
N ALA A 105 -20.28 -3.36 12.82
CA ALA A 105 -20.44 -3.43 11.37
C ALA A 105 -19.52 -2.44 10.64
N ARG A 106 -19.46 -1.16 11.07
CA ARG A 106 -18.56 -0.15 10.51
C ARG A 106 -17.08 -0.55 10.62
N ARG A 107 -16.65 -1.09 11.76
CA ARG A 107 -15.28 -1.62 11.94
C ARG A 107 -14.99 -2.80 11.01
N ARG A 108 -15.95 -3.70 10.79
CA ARG A 108 -15.81 -4.82 9.84
C ARG A 108 -15.69 -4.32 8.41
N ALA A 109 -16.50 -3.33 8.02
CA ALA A 109 -16.44 -2.72 6.70
C ALA A 109 -15.11 -1.99 6.46
N LYS A 110 -14.61 -1.23 7.46
CA LYS A 110 -13.29 -0.57 7.40
C LYS A 110 -12.17 -1.60 7.17
N ARG A 111 -12.12 -2.66 7.97
CA ARG A 111 -11.13 -3.75 7.80
C ARG A 111 -11.17 -4.40 6.42
N ARG A 112 -12.38 -4.64 5.88
CA ARG A 112 -12.54 -5.19 4.51
C ARG A 112 -12.00 -4.24 3.44
N ARG A 113 -12.25 -2.93 3.57
CA ARG A 113 -11.71 -1.91 2.65
C ARG A 113 -10.19 -1.82 2.74
N GLU A 114 -9.64 -1.84 3.96
CA GLU A 114 -8.18 -1.85 4.19
C GLU A 114 -7.52 -3.08 3.56
N ALA A 115 -8.09 -4.27 3.76
CA ALA A 115 -7.59 -5.50 3.13
C ALA A 115 -7.64 -5.41 1.59
N ALA A 116 -8.74 -4.91 1.02
CA ALA A 116 -8.86 -4.73 -0.42
C ALA A 116 -7.87 -3.68 -0.97
N ASN A 117 -7.62 -2.60 -0.22
CA ASN A 117 -6.59 -1.60 -0.57
C ASN A 117 -5.19 -2.22 -0.53
N LEU A 118 -4.89 -3.04 0.47
CA LEU A 118 -3.60 -3.73 0.61
C LEU A 118 -3.33 -4.68 -0.57
N ILE A 119 -4.32 -5.49 -0.95
CA ILE A 119 -4.24 -6.39 -2.10
C ILE A 119 -4.01 -5.58 -3.39
N ARG A 120 -4.76 -4.49 -3.59
CA ARG A 120 -4.55 -3.60 -4.74
C ARG A 120 -3.16 -2.97 -4.75
N ARG A 121 -2.65 -2.51 -3.60
CA ARG A 121 -1.29 -1.96 -3.48
C ARG A 121 -0.23 -3.01 -3.84
N PHE A 122 -0.41 -4.25 -3.40
CA PHE A 122 0.46 -5.36 -3.78
C PHE A 122 0.44 -5.64 -5.28
N ILE A 123 -0.74 -5.76 -5.89
CA ILE A 123 -0.89 -6.01 -7.33
C ILE A 123 -0.31 -4.85 -8.15
N LYS A 124 -0.59 -3.60 -7.76
CA LYS A 124 -0.02 -2.43 -8.41
C LYS A 124 1.51 -2.48 -8.35
N GLY A 125 2.08 -2.75 -7.18
CA GLY A 125 3.52 -2.88 -7.06
C GLY A 125 4.13 -4.03 -7.87
N PHE A 126 3.42 -5.16 -8.00
CA PHE A 126 3.84 -6.26 -8.88
C PHE A 126 3.86 -5.85 -10.36
N ILE A 127 2.88 -5.06 -10.82
CA ILE A 127 2.84 -4.53 -12.19
C ILE A 127 4.05 -3.61 -12.43
N TYR A 128 4.36 -2.72 -11.49
CA TYR A 128 5.47 -1.76 -11.57
C TYR A 128 6.81 -2.29 -11.02
N ARG A 129 6.97 -3.61 -10.88
CA ARG A 129 8.16 -4.23 -10.28
C ARG A 129 9.47 -3.97 -11.03
N HIS A 130 9.38 -3.62 -12.31
CA HIS A 130 10.52 -3.36 -13.19
C HIS A 130 10.93 -1.88 -13.22
N ASN A 131 10.17 -1.02 -12.57
CA ASN A 131 10.53 0.38 -12.43
C ASN A 131 11.50 0.55 -11.25
N ASP A 132 12.18 1.70 -11.20
CA ASP A 132 12.93 2.10 -10.02
C ASP A 132 12.02 2.13 -8.77
N TYR A 133 12.63 2.02 -7.59
CA TYR A 133 11.91 2.03 -6.32
C TYR A 133 11.13 3.34 -6.16
N CYS A 134 9.81 3.24 -6.03
CA CYS A 134 8.88 4.36 -5.96
C CYS A 134 7.67 4.04 -5.07
N SER A 135 6.81 5.03 -4.83
CA SER A 135 5.65 4.88 -3.94
C SER A 135 4.66 3.78 -4.36
N GLU A 136 4.63 3.48 -5.67
CA GLU A 136 3.74 2.51 -6.30
C GLU A 136 4.21 1.07 -6.12
N ASN A 137 5.52 0.82 -6.11
CA ASN A 137 6.11 -0.53 -6.05
C ASN A 137 6.81 -0.86 -4.72
N GLU A 138 7.09 0.13 -3.87
CA GLU A 138 7.72 0.00 -2.56
C GLU A 138 7.16 -1.19 -1.76
N TYR A 139 5.85 -1.24 -1.55
CA TYR A 139 5.23 -2.27 -0.72
C TYR A 139 5.46 -3.68 -1.26
N PHE A 140 5.40 -3.84 -2.58
CA PHE A 140 5.65 -5.13 -3.22
C PHE A 140 7.12 -5.53 -3.10
N ILE A 141 8.04 -4.62 -3.43
CA ILE A 141 9.48 -4.86 -3.40
C ILE A 141 9.91 -5.25 -1.98
N ASP A 142 9.49 -4.48 -0.97
CA ASP A 142 9.82 -4.74 0.43
C ASP A 142 9.21 -6.04 0.94
N HIS A 143 7.97 -6.33 0.55
CA HIS A 143 7.33 -7.59 0.89
C HIS A 143 8.12 -8.78 0.33
N VAL A 144 8.53 -8.73 -0.94
CA VAL A 144 9.29 -9.82 -1.58
C VAL A 144 10.65 -9.99 -0.93
N ARG A 145 11.38 -8.89 -0.66
CA ARG A 145 12.66 -8.89 0.04
C ARG A 145 12.54 -9.53 1.42
N ARG A 146 11.60 -9.04 2.24
CA ARG A 146 11.37 -9.55 3.59
C ARG A 146 10.95 -11.02 3.57
N SER A 147 10.01 -11.39 2.69
CA SER A 147 9.52 -12.76 2.56
C SER A 147 10.65 -13.72 2.20
N PHE A 148 11.52 -13.33 1.26
CA PHE A 148 12.69 -14.13 0.90
C PHE A 148 13.67 -14.27 2.06
N LEU A 149 14.02 -13.19 2.76
CA LEU A 149 14.93 -13.28 3.92
C LEU A 149 14.38 -14.17 5.04
N MET A 150 13.07 -14.09 5.31
CA MET A 150 12.39 -14.97 6.27
C MET A 150 12.35 -16.43 5.81
N LYS A 151 12.28 -16.68 4.49
CA LYS A 151 12.39 -18.03 3.94
C LYS A 151 13.82 -18.53 4.00
N LEU A 152 14.79 -17.68 3.67
CA LEU A 152 16.21 -17.99 3.69
C LEU A 152 16.66 -18.36 5.10
N SER A 153 16.33 -17.56 6.11
CA SER A 153 16.72 -17.83 7.50
C SER A 153 16.22 -19.17 8.04
N LYS A 154 15.09 -19.66 7.52
CA LYS A 154 14.51 -20.96 7.86
C LYS A 154 15.11 -22.14 7.07
N ASN A 155 15.77 -21.87 5.95
CA ASN A 155 16.28 -22.86 5.01
C ASN A 155 17.77 -22.65 4.72
N LEU A 156 18.54 -22.20 5.73
CA LEU A 156 19.99 -22.12 5.64
C LEU A 156 20.58 -23.55 5.57
N PRO A 157 21.63 -23.78 4.77
CA PRO A 157 22.33 -25.05 4.77
C PRO A 157 22.84 -25.40 6.15
N LYS A 158 22.69 -26.66 6.53
CA LYS A 158 23.01 -27.10 7.90
C LYS A 158 24.49 -27.36 8.12
N ASN A 159 25.26 -27.52 7.04
CA ASN A 159 26.69 -27.78 7.08
C ASN A 159 27.37 -27.26 5.81
N VAL A 160 28.70 -27.25 5.82
CA VAL A 160 29.55 -26.68 4.75
C VAL A 160 29.41 -27.42 3.41
N LEU A 161 29.03 -28.70 3.43
CA LEU A 161 28.87 -29.52 2.21
C LEU A 161 27.46 -29.42 1.60
N ASP A 162 26.50 -28.88 2.35
CA ASP A 162 25.13 -28.70 1.92
C ASP A 162 25.03 -27.51 0.96
N LYS A 163 24.84 -27.82 -0.33
CA LYS A 163 24.72 -26.84 -1.41
C LYS A 163 23.27 -26.41 -1.65
N ASN A 164 22.31 -26.87 -0.85
CA ASN A 164 20.90 -26.56 -1.05
C ASN A 164 20.60 -25.12 -0.62
N TRP A 165 20.62 -24.21 -1.58
CA TRP A 165 20.23 -22.82 -1.36
C TRP A 165 18.83 -22.55 -1.91
N PRO A 166 17.95 -21.85 -1.18
CA PRO A 166 16.64 -21.50 -1.70
C PRO A 166 16.78 -20.56 -2.90
N THR A 167 16.07 -20.87 -3.98
CA THR A 167 16.11 -20.07 -5.21
C THR A 167 15.58 -18.66 -4.94
N PRO A 168 16.37 -17.60 -5.24
CA PRO A 168 15.92 -16.23 -5.09
C PRO A 168 14.81 -15.91 -6.10
N PRO A 169 13.79 -15.13 -5.74
CA PRO A 169 12.82 -14.61 -6.71
C PRO A 169 13.53 -13.77 -7.80
N PRO A 170 12.95 -13.60 -8.99
CA PRO A 170 13.59 -12.87 -10.10
C PRO A 170 14.07 -11.46 -9.73
N SER A 171 13.29 -10.75 -8.88
CA SER A 171 13.65 -9.44 -8.33
C SER A 171 14.88 -9.46 -7.41
N LEU A 172 15.38 -10.65 -7.05
CA LEU A 172 16.58 -10.87 -6.25
C LEU A 172 17.71 -11.55 -7.05
N ILE A 173 17.50 -11.95 -8.32
CA ILE A 173 18.62 -12.22 -9.25
C ILE A 173 19.49 -10.96 -9.39
N GLU A 174 18.84 -9.80 -9.30
CA GLU A 174 19.50 -8.52 -9.18
C GLU A 174 20.51 -8.47 -8.03
N MET A 175 20.22 -9.10 -6.89
CA MET A 175 21.13 -9.14 -5.74
C MET A 175 22.43 -9.85 -6.10
N THR A 176 22.37 -10.96 -6.86
CA THR A 176 23.58 -11.62 -7.38
C THR A 176 24.40 -10.68 -8.27
N GLN A 177 23.74 -9.91 -9.13
CA GLN A 177 24.42 -8.91 -9.96
C GLN A 177 25.02 -7.79 -9.08
N LYS A 178 24.33 -7.35 -8.04
CA LYS A 178 24.84 -6.34 -7.10
C LYS A 178 26.03 -6.83 -6.27
N VAL A 179 26.05 -8.11 -5.89
CA VAL A 179 27.20 -8.75 -5.24
C VAL A 179 28.39 -8.77 -6.19
N ALA A 180 28.21 -9.23 -7.43
CA ALA A 180 29.28 -9.16 -8.43
C ALA A 180 29.76 -7.71 -8.66
N ALA A 181 28.84 -6.74 -8.69
CA ALA A 181 29.21 -5.33 -8.78
C ALA A 181 30.02 -4.84 -7.57
N SER A 182 29.68 -5.27 -6.34
CA SER A 182 30.49 -4.94 -5.16
C SER A 182 31.91 -5.48 -5.27
N GLU A 183 32.06 -6.73 -5.71
CA GLU A 183 33.37 -7.36 -5.88
C GLU A 183 34.24 -6.63 -6.91
N MET A 184 33.62 -6.07 -7.96
CA MET A 184 34.33 -5.36 -9.03
C MET A 184 34.62 -3.88 -8.73
N PHE A 185 33.80 -3.19 -7.94
CA PHE A 185 33.83 -1.72 -7.87
C PHE A 185 33.86 -1.11 -6.48
N MET A 186 33.55 -1.88 -5.42
CA MET A 186 33.58 -1.36 -4.06
C MET A 186 34.97 -0.84 -3.73
N ASP A 187 35.03 0.38 -3.20
CA ASP A 187 36.25 1.13 -2.86
C ASP A 187 37.24 1.39 -4.03
N GLN A 188 36.90 0.97 -5.25
CA GLN A 188 37.72 1.19 -6.45
C GLN A 188 37.15 2.27 -7.37
N LYS A 189 35.83 2.52 -7.34
CA LYS A 189 35.17 3.48 -8.24
C LYS A 189 34.25 4.45 -7.51
N ASP A 190 34.53 5.75 -7.65
CA ASP A 190 33.83 6.87 -6.98
C ASP A 190 32.31 6.86 -7.21
N SER A 191 31.83 6.40 -8.39
CA SER A 191 30.40 6.35 -8.70
C SER A 191 29.67 5.11 -8.17
N TYR A 192 30.38 4.13 -7.59
CA TYR A 192 29.78 2.89 -7.13
C TYR A 192 28.76 3.09 -6.00
N PRO A 193 29.02 3.89 -4.94
CA PRO A 193 28.06 4.08 -3.84
C PRO A 193 26.68 4.58 -4.31
N MET A 194 26.65 5.54 -5.26
CA MET A 194 25.39 6.04 -5.84
C MET A 194 24.63 5.00 -6.67
N SER A 195 25.30 3.95 -7.13
CA SER A 195 24.68 2.87 -7.88
C SER A 195 24.03 1.82 -6.98
N VAL A 196 24.43 1.70 -5.71
CA VAL A 196 23.92 0.71 -4.76
C VAL A 196 22.40 0.81 -4.57
N PRO A 197 21.79 1.98 -4.30
CA PRO A 197 20.35 2.08 -4.07
C PRO A 197 19.52 1.98 -5.37
N ARG A 198 20.13 2.11 -6.54
CA ARG A 198 19.45 2.08 -7.85
C ARG A 198 19.36 0.66 -8.38
N LEU A 199 18.18 0.22 -8.81
CA LEU A 199 18.03 -1.16 -9.26
C LEU A 199 18.72 -1.41 -10.61
N PHE A 200 19.28 -2.60 -10.80
CA PHE A 200 19.68 -3.07 -12.12
C PHE A 200 18.46 -3.60 -12.86
N LEU A 201 18.13 -2.98 -13.99
CA LEU A 201 16.95 -3.34 -14.77
C LEU A 201 17.24 -4.51 -15.72
N ASP A 202 16.19 -5.18 -16.20
CA ASP A 202 16.31 -6.22 -17.24
C ASP A 202 16.89 -5.65 -18.53
N SER A 203 16.44 -4.46 -18.95
CA SER A 203 16.96 -3.70 -20.08
C SER A 203 16.70 -2.21 -19.87
N ARG A 204 17.62 -1.35 -20.30
CA ARG A 204 17.44 0.12 -20.36
C ARG A 204 16.83 0.58 -21.68
N LEU A 205 16.64 -0.34 -22.63
CA LEU A 205 15.94 -0.14 -23.90
C LEU A 205 14.66 -0.97 -23.93
N ASP A 206 13.56 -0.34 -24.32
CA ASP A 206 12.31 -1.04 -24.59
C ASP A 206 12.39 -1.83 -25.90
N ARG A 207 11.59 -2.91 -26.01
CA ARG A 207 11.56 -3.74 -27.23
C ARG A 207 11.20 -2.93 -28.48
N GLU A 208 10.35 -1.93 -28.34
CA GLU A 208 9.92 -1.03 -29.42
C GLU A 208 11.03 -0.10 -29.91
N GLN A 209 12.02 0.19 -29.05
CA GLN A 209 13.17 1.04 -29.40
C GLN A 209 14.24 0.28 -30.18
N ILE A 210 14.18 -1.05 -30.20
CA ILE A 210 15.08 -1.90 -30.98
C ILE A 210 14.49 -2.08 -32.38
N ASN A 211 15.24 -1.69 -33.39
CA ASN A 211 14.76 -1.77 -34.77
C ASN A 211 14.47 -3.23 -35.18
N LEU A 212 13.30 -3.46 -35.78
CA LEU A 212 12.85 -4.78 -36.24
C LEU A 212 13.87 -5.49 -37.16
N LYS A 213 14.55 -4.77 -38.05
CA LYS A 213 15.58 -5.36 -38.92
C LYS A 213 16.78 -5.90 -38.13
N VAL A 214 17.15 -5.20 -37.05
CA VAL A 214 18.23 -5.64 -36.17
C VAL A 214 17.80 -6.87 -35.40
N ALA A 215 16.59 -6.87 -34.85
CA ALA A 215 16.02 -8.03 -34.16
C ALA A 215 15.95 -9.27 -35.09
N GLN A 216 15.52 -9.09 -36.34
CA GLN A 216 15.51 -10.14 -37.36
C GLN A 216 16.92 -10.64 -37.69
N THR A 217 17.91 -9.74 -37.77
CA THR A 217 19.31 -10.11 -38.05
C THR A 217 19.95 -10.89 -36.91
N LEU A 218 19.53 -10.64 -35.66
CA LEU A 218 19.97 -11.41 -34.49
C LEU A 218 19.35 -12.82 -34.46
N GLY A 219 18.26 -13.06 -35.21
CA GLY A 219 17.64 -14.36 -35.34
C GLY A 219 17.21 -14.95 -34.00
N ASN A 220 17.80 -16.10 -33.64
CA ASN A 220 17.50 -16.80 -32.39
C ASN A 220 18.21 -16.23 -31.16
N ASP A 221 19.22 -15.38 -31.34
CA ASP A 221 19.96 -14.75 -30.25
C ASP A 221 19.14 -13.60 -29.63
N LYS A 222 18.30 -13.95 -28.65
CA LYS A 222 17.46 -12.98 -27.92
C LYS A 222 18.34 -11.97 -27.15
N VAL A 223 18.03 -10.68 -27.34
CA VAL A 223 18.60 -9.59 -26.55
C VAL A 223 18.17 -9.74 -25.09
N GLN A 224 19.16 -9.86 -24.20
CA GLN A 224 18.94 -9.93 -22.75
C GLN A 224 18.96 -8.55 -22.11
N TYR A 225 19.85 -7.66 -22.58
CA TYR A 225 19.99 -6.31 -22.05
C TYR A 225 20.34 -5.34 -23.16
N GLY A 226 19.65 -4.21 -23.24
CA GLY A 226 19.93 -3.13 -24.17
C GLY A 226 20.17 -1.81 -23.45
N VAL A 227 21.14 -1.02 -23.91
CA VAL A 227 21.41 0.31 -23.35
C VAL A 227 21.93 1.26 -24.43
N THR A 228 21.61 2.55 -24.29
CA THR A 228 22.22 3.60 -25.11
C THR A 228 23.64 3.90 -24.63
N VAL A 229 24.57 3.98 -25.58
CA VAL A 229 25.97 4.30 -25.32
C VAL A 229 26.48 5.31 -26.34
N VAL A 230 27.54 6.03 -26.00
CA VAL A 230 28.27 6.86 -26.95
C VAL A 230 29.58 6.18 -27.28
N LYS A 231 29.77 5.80 -28.54
CA LYS A 231 31.04 5.26 -29.02
C LYS A 231 31.96 6.40 -29.44
N TYR A 232 33.20 6.37 -28.99
CA TYR A 232 34.24 7.28 -29.47
C TYR A 232 35.02 6.61 -30.61
N ASP A 233 35.10 7.28 -31.76
CA ASP A 233 35.87 6.77 -32.89
C ASP A 233 37.37 6.72 -32.55
N ARG A 234 38.03 5.62 -32.92
CA ARG A 234 39.48 5.42 -32.68
C ARG A 234 40.35 6.49 -33.33
N ARG A 235 39.85 7.12 -34.41
CA ARG A 235 40.50 8.25 -35.09
C ARG A 235 39.71 9.52 -34.76
N GLY A 236 40.33 10.39 -33.98
CA GLY A 236 39.79 11.71 -33.67
C GLY A 236 38.73 11.75 -32.57
N PHE A 237 38.37 10.63 -31.94
CA PHE A 237 37.44 10.56 -30.81
C PHE A 237 36.12 11.29 -31.03
N LYS A 238 35.58 11.22 -32.25
CA LYS A 238 34.26 11.78 -32.53
C LYS A 238 33.20 10.94 -31.80
N PRO A 239 32.31 11.55 -31.00
CA PRO A 239 31.25 10.83 -30.31
C PRO A 239 30.19 10.38 -31.32
N ARG A 240 29.77 9.12 -31.21
CA ARG A 240 28.69 8.54 -32.02
C ARG A 240 27.70 7.80 -31.12
N PRO A 241 26.46 8.28 -31.00
CA PRO A 241 25.41 7.55 -30.29
C PRO A 241 25.18 6.18 -30.93
N ARG A 242 25.06 5.15 -30.09
CA ARG A 242 24.81 3.76 -30.46
C ARG A 242 23.91 3.09 -29.43
N GLN A 243 23.26 2.01 -29.83
CA GLN A 243 22.68 1.05 -28.90
C GLN A 243 23.67 -0.10 -28.74
N LEU A 244 23.96 -0.48 -27.49
CA LEU A 244 24.69 -1.69 -27.16
C LEU A 244 23.66 -2.73 -26.71
N LEU A 245 23.60 -3.85 -27.42
CA LEU A 245 22.71 -4.96 -27.11
C LEU A 245 23.54 -6.17 -26.69
N LEU A 246 23.24 -6.75 -25.54
CA LEU A 246 23.86 -7.96 -25.02
C LEU A 246 22.94 -9.15 -25.27
N THR A 247 23.46 -10.19 -25.91
CA THR A 247 22.81 -11.50 -26.03
C THR A 247 23.55 -12.50 -25.15
N ASN A 248 23.05 -13.73 -25.03
CA ASN A 248 23.70 -14.80 -24.26
C ASN A 248 25.10 -15.17 -24.79
N THR A 249 25.37 -14.90 -26.07
CA THR A 249 26.54 -15.40 -26.78
C THR A 249 27.51 -14.29 -27.20
N PHE A 250 27.02 -13.07 -27.45
CA PHE A 250 27.83 -11.94 -27.87
C PHE A 250 27.14 -10.61 -27.59
N ALA A 251 27.87 -9.50 -27.76
CA ALA A 251 27.30 -8.16 -27.77
C ALA A 251 27.37 -7.52 -29.16
N VAL A 252 26.45 -6.60 -29.47
CA VAL A 252 26.46 -5.83 -30.73
C VAL A 252 26.29 -4.34 -30.51
N LEU A 253 27.06 -3.56 -31.26
CA LEU A 253 26.86 -2.11 -31.40
C LEU A 253 26.03 -1.81 -32.64
N VAL A 254 24.89 -1.19 -32.41
CA VAL A 254 23.86 -0.91 -33.41
C VAL A 254 23.76 0.59 -33.66
N ASP A 255 23.58 0.94 -34.93
CA ASP A 255 23.32 2.29 -35.42
C ASP A 255 22.05 2.30 -36.24
N ARG A 256 20.95 2.72 -35.61
CA ARG A 256 19.59 2.69 -36.16
C ARG A 256 19.22 1.29 -36.67
N THR A 257 19.43 1.02 -37.95
CA THR A 257 19.07 -0.24 -38.61
C THR A 257 20.25 -1.20 -38.84
N LYS A 258 21.49 -0.75 -38.59
CA LYS A 258 22.70 -1.49 -38.99
C LYS A 258 23.51 -1.93 -37.77
N ILE A 259 23.84 -3.22 -37.72
CA ILE A 259 24.86 -3.75 -36.80
C ILE A 259 26.23 -3.30 -37.32
N LYS A 260 26.99 -2.60 -36.47
CA LYS A 260 28.26 -1.96 -36.88
C LYS A 260 29.48 -2.68 -36.35
N GLN A 261 29.34 -3.37 -35.22
CA GLN A 261 30.38 -4.21 -34.67
C GLN A 261 29.74 -5.29 -33.78
N LYS A 262 30.15 -6.54 -34.01
CA LYS A 262 29.90 -7.67 -33.10
C LYS A 262 31.10 -7.80 -32.15
N ILE A 263 30.81 -8.08 -30.90
CA ILE A 263 31.76 -8.24 -29.80
C ILE A 263 31.55 -9.66 -29.29
N ASP A 264 32.42 -10.57 -29.70
CA ASP A 264 32.39 -11.94 -29.21
C ASP A 264 32.94 -11.97 -27.78
N TYR A 265 32.21 -12.60 -26.86
CA TYR A 265 32.60 -12.72 -25.47
C TYR A 265 33.87 -13.55 -25.27
N THR A 266 34.07 -14.57 -26.11
CA THR A 266 35.27 -15.41 -26.06
C THR A 266 36.52 -14.62 -26.44
N ALA A 267 36.38 -13.73 -27.41
CA ALA A 267 37.45 -12.85 -27.90
C ALA A 267 37.74 -11.65 -26.98
N LEU A 268 36.80 -11.29 -26.09
CA LEU A 268 36.97 -10.17 -25.17
C LEU A 268 38.07 -10.48 -24.15
N ARG A 269 39.18 -9.72 -24.22
CA ARG A 269 40.34 -9.91 -23.34
C ARG A 269 40.10 -9.37 -21.94
N GLY A 270 39.38 -8.26 -21.83
CA GLY A 270 39.06 -7.62 -20.56
C GLY A 270 38.30 -6.33 -20.73
N ILE A 271 37.89 -5.75 -19.60
CA ILE A 271 37.13 -4.50 -19.55
C ILE A 271 37.87 -3.55 -18.62
N SER A 272 38.15 -2.33 -19.06
CA SER A 272 38.75 -1.30 -18.21
C SER A 272 37.81 -0.12 -18.02
N VAL A 273 37.71 0.37 -16.79
CA VAL A 273 36.99 1.59 -16.42
C VAL A 273 37.90 2.48 -15.59
N SER A 274 37.54 3.75 -15.47
CA SER A 274 38.21 4.68 -14.57
C SER A 274 37.76 4.47 -13.12
N ALA A 275 38.56 4.93 -12.16
CA ALA A 275 38.16 5.05 -10.76
C ALA A 275 37.20 6.23 -10.52
N LEU A 276 37.04 7.16 -11.47
CA LEU A 276 36.23 8.36 -11.29
C LEU A 276 34.77 8.16 -11.75
N SER A 277 33.98 9.20 -11.61
CA SER A 277 32.54 9.29 -11.90
C SER A 277 32.19 9.67 -13.36
N ASP A 278 33.01 9.27 -14.34
CA ASP A 278 32.90 9.72 -15.74
C ASP A 278 32.16 8.80 -16.73
N GLY A 279 31.80 7.58 -16.33
CA GLY A 279 31.03 6.67 -17.18
C GLY A 279 31.77 6.07 -18.40
N MET A 280 33.09 6.22 -18.50
CA MET A 280 33.88 5.67 -19.61
C MET A 280 34.19 4.18 -19.42
N ILE A 281 34.16 3.44 -20.53
CA ILE A 281 34.39 2.00 -20.61
C ILE A 281 35.31 1.73 -21.80
N VAL A 282 36.34 0.91 -21.59
CA VAL A 282 37.21 0.39 -22.65
C VAL A 282 37.04 -1.13 -22.72
N LEU A 283 36.64 -1.64 -23.87
CA LEU A 283 36.58 -3.09 -24.12
C LEU A 283 37.81 -3.51 -24.92
N HIS A 284 38.61 -4.40 -24.35
CA HIS A 284 39.85 -4.89 -24.96
C HIS A 284 39.56 -6.05 -25.90
N MET A 285 39.70 -5.82 -27.19
CA MET A 285 39.43 -6.80 -28.26
C MET A 285 40.76 -7.38 -28.77
N PRO A 286 40.78 -8.56 -29.40
CA PRO A 286 42.00 -9.07 -30.00
C PRO A 286 42.47 -8.16 -31.14
N ASN A 287 43.78 -8.15 -31.38
CA ASN A 287 44.43 -7.31 -32.40
C ASN A 287 45.39 -8.14 -33.26
N GLU A 288 45.00 -9.38 -33.58
CA GLU A 288 45.86 -10.32 -34.32
C GLU A 288 45.69 -10.16 -35.84
N ASP A 289 44.49 -9.79 -36.31
CA ASP A 289 44.22 -9.59 -37.75
C ASP A 289 44.15 -8.11 -38.16
N LYS A 290 44.75 -7.77 -39.31
CA LYS A 290 44.62 -6.45 -39.96
C LYS A 290 43.16 -6.06 -40.29
N LYS A 291 42.23 -7.02 -40.32
CA LYS A 291 40.79 -6.83 -40.57
C LYS A 291 39.95 -6.65 -39.29
N GLN A 292 40.48 -7.02 -38.12
CA GLN A 292 39.74 -6.93 -36.87
C GLN A 292 39.69 -5.50 -36.32
N LYS A 293 38.52 -5.13 -35.80
CA LYS A 293 38.29 -3.82 -35.17
C LYS A 293 38.82 -3.93 -33.74
N GLY A 294 39.97 -3.31 -33.43
CA GLY A 294 40.62 -3.32 -32.11
C GLY A 294 39.78 -2.75 -30.95
N ASP A 295 40.40 -2.21 -29.91
CA ASP A 295 39.69 -1.84 -28.68
C ASP A 295 38.56 -0.82 -28.92
N LEU A 296 37.54 -0.89 -28.07
CA LEU A 296 36.35 -0.04 -28.12
C LEU A 296 36.34 0.91 -26.93
N VAL A 297 36.18 2.21 -27.21
CA VAL A 297 35.97 3.24 -26.18
C VAL A 297 34.51 3.67 -26.21
N LEU A 298 33.82 3.45 -25.11
CA LEU A 298 32.39 3.72 -24.93
C LEU A 298 32.18 4.63 -23.71
N HIS A 299 31.08 5.35 -23.72
CA HIS A 299 30.55 6.06 -22.56
C HIS A 299 29.12 5.62 -22.29
N CYS A 300 28.79 5.37 -21.03
CA CYS A 300 27.46 4.99 -20.58
C CYS A 300 27.14 5.63 -19.23
N THR A 301 25.94 6.17 -19.09
CA THR A 301 25.44 6.73 -17.82
C THR A 301 25.21 5.65 -16.75
N HIS A 302 24.94 4.41 -17.17
CA HIS A 302 24.71 3.26 -16.30
C HIS A 302 25.94 2.34 -16.27
N VAL A 303 27.14 2.91 -16.11
CA VAL A 303 28.43 2.19 -16.24
C VAL A 303 28.54 0.97 -15.34
N ILE A 304 28.17 1.07 -14.06
CA ILE A 304 28.26 -0.05 -13.10
C ILE A 304 27.36 -1.21 -13.54
N GLU A 305 26.11 -0.90 -13.90
CA GLU A 305 25.13 -1.88 -14.36
C GLU A 305 25.58 -2.56 -15.66
N LEU A 306 25.97 -1.77 -16.66
CA LEU A 306 26.38 -2.28 -17.97
C LEU A 306 27.63 -3.16 -17.84
N VAL A 307 28.67 -2.70 -17.14
CA VAL A 307 29.91 -3.47 -17.01
C VAL A 307 29.66 -4.75 -16.21
N THR A 308 28.85 -4.68 -15.15
CA THR A 308 28.51 -5.88 -14.37
C THR A 308 27.80 -6.93 -15.22
N LYS A 309 26.76 -6.53 -15.95
CA LYS A 309 26.01 -7.45 -16.83
C LYS A 309 26.90 -8.00 -17.94
N LEU A 310 27.68 -7.15 -18.59
CA LEU A 310 28.60 -7.58 -19.64
C LEU A 310 29.66 -8.56 -19.12
N ALA A 311 30.26 -8.28 -17.96
CA ALA A 311 31.28 -9.13 -17.35
C ALA A 311 30.71 -10.50 -16.93
N LEU A 312 29.50 -10.53 -16.37
CA LEU A 312 28.81 -11.78 -16.04
C LEU A 312 28.48 -12.60 -17.30
N MET A 313 27.92 -11.98 -18.34
CA MET A 313 27.56 -12.67 -19.58
C MET A 313 28.78 -13.16 -20.36
N ALA A 314 29.88 -12.41 -20.33
CA ALA A 314 31.12 -12.79 -20.99
C ALA A 314 32.00 -13.74 -20.15
N ASN A 315 31.63 -14.03 -18.90
CA ASN A 315 32.47 -14.71 -17.92
C ASN A 315 33.85 -14.05 -17.76
N LYS A 316 33.86 -12.73 -17.57
CA LYS A 316 35.04 -11.85 -17.48
C LYS A 316 35.06 -11.00 -16.20
N THR A 317 34.38 -11.42 -15.13
CA THR A 317 34.33 -10.69 -13.85
C THR A 317 35.73 -10.43 -13.27
N SER A 318 36.63 -11.42 -13.32
CA SER A 318 38.03 -11.29 -12.90
C SER A 318 38.92 -10.49 -13.86
N TYR A 319 38.39 -10.04 -15.00
CA TYR A 319 39.11 -9.27 -16.02
C TYR A 319 38.57 -7.84 -16.16
N VAL A 320 37.88 -7.34 -15.11
CA VAL A 320 37.47 -5.95 -14.98
C VAL A 320 38.54 -5.18 -14.21
N ASN A 321 39.13 -4.18 -14.84
CA ASN A 321 40.19 -3.35 -14.26
C ASN A 321 39.70 -1.93 -14.01
N VAL A 322 39.92 -1.42 -12.80
CA VAL A 322 39.61 -0.03 -12.43
C VAL A 322 40.92 0.76 -12.33
N SER A 323 41.10 1.77 -13.19
CA SER A 323 42.33 2.58 -13.25
C SER A 323 42.10 4.00 -12.72
N SER A 324 42.95 4.47 -11.82
CA SER A 324 42.88 5.82 -11.22
C SER A 324 43.49 6.93 -12.06
N GLY A 325 44.28 6.61 -13.08
CA GLY A 325 45.04 7.60 -13.87
C GLY A 325 44.68 7.59 -15.35
N SER A 326 45.22 6.62 -16.08
CA SER A 326 44.98 6.47 -17.52
C SER A 326 44.65 5.03 -17.89
N ILE A 327 43.87 4.89 -18.96
CA ILE A 327 43.59 3.59 -19.57
C ILE A 327 44.24 3.57 -20.94
N ARG A 328 45.10 2.59 -21.15
CA ARG A 328 45.72 2.30 -22.44
C ARG A 328 44.81 1.40 -23.25
N PHE A 329 44.67 1.69 -24.54
CA PHE A 329 43.87 0.87 -25.45
C PHE A 329 44.51 0.80 -26.83
N VAL A 330 44.26 -0.30 -27.54
CA VAL A 330 44.86 -0.55 -28.85
C VAL A 330 43.98 0.02 -29.97
N ILE A 331 44.54 0.94 -30.73
CA ILE A 331 44.00 1.45 -32.00
C ILE A 331 44.38 0.45 -33.11
N ALA A 332 43.48 0.29 -34.08
CA ALA A 332 43.70 -0.57 -35.25
C ALA A 332 45.08 -0.36 -35.90
N ARG A 333 45.76 -1.46 -36.25
CA ARG A 333 47.16 -1.54 -36.72
C ARG A 333 48.22 -1.35 -35.63
N GLY A 334 47.93 -1.73 -34.38
CA GLY A 334 48.93 -1.81 -33.30
C GLY A 334 49.38 -0.46 -32.73
N ARG A 335 48.73 0.65 -33.09
CA ARG A 335 48.99 1.95 -32.45
C ARG A 335 48.30 1.98 -31.10
N GLU A 336 48.93 2.55 -30.07
CA GLU A 336 48.31 2.69 -28.76
C GLU A 336 47.66 4.07 -28.61
N GLY A 337 46.52 4.11 -27.92
CA GLY A 337 45.86 5.32 -27.47
C GLY A 337 45.71 5.33 -25.96
N PHE A 338 45.59 6.53 -25.39
CA PHE A 338 45.41 6.74 -23.96
C PHE A 338 44.14 7.53 -23.69
N VAL A 339 43.43 7.16 -22.63
CA VAL A 339 42.38 7.96 -22.02
C VAL A 339 42.88 8.41 -20.65
N ASN A 340 43.04 9.71 -20.45
CA ASN A 340 43.49 10.31 -19.20
C ASN A 340 42.30 10.87 -18.43
N PHE A 341 42.22 10.56 -17.14
CA PHE A 341 41.12 10.93 -16.27
C PHE A 341 41.55 12.01 -15.28
N THR A 342 40.75 13.06 -15.14
CA THR A 342 40.96 14.13 -14.16
C THR A 342 39.66 14.48 -13.48
N ARG A 343 39.70 15.01 -12.24
CA ARG A 343 38.52 15.53 -11.56
C ARG A 343 38.25 16.98 -11.98
N GLY A 344 36.99 17.40 -12.02
CA GLY A 344 36.60 18.77 -12.29
C GLY A 344 35.12 19.04 -11.97
N SER A 345 34.63 20.21 -12.40
CA SER A 345 33.27 20.68 -12.09
C SER A 345 32.15 19.96 -12.84
N GLY A 346 32.47 19.23 -13.92
CA GLY A 346 31.47 18.55 -14.74
C GLY A 346 32.09 17.57 -15.73
N LEU A 347 31.25 16.69 -16.27
CA LEU A 347 31.67 15.69 -17.25
C LEU A 347 32.08 16.37 -18.57
N ARG A 348 33.34 16.24 -18.97
CA ARG A 348 33.83 16.73 -20.27
C ARG A 348 34.76 15.70 -20.90
N VAL A 349 34.52 15.39 -22.18
CA VAL A 349 35.36 14.46 -22.96
C VAL A 349 35.92 15.21 -24.18
N VAL A 350 37.23 15.42 -24.20
CA VAL A 350 37.90 16.25 -25.22
C VAL A 350 39.16 15.56 -25.73
N LYS A 351 39.48 15.74 -27.01
CA LYS A 351 40.77 15.31 -27.56
C LYS A 351 41.87 16.27 -27.10
N GLY A 352 42.86 15.74 -26.39
CA GLY A 352 44.05 16.49 -25.96
C GLY A 352 44.97 16.84 -27.13
N LYS A 353 45.81 17.87 -26.93
CA LYS A 353 46.76 18.38 -27.94
C LYS A 353 47.72 17.30 -28.45
N ARG A 354 48.08 16.33 -27.60
CA ARG A 354 48.95 15.18 -27.95
C ARG A 354 48.18 13.98 -28.52
N GLY A 355 46.91 14.16 -28.93
CA GLY A 355 46.13 13.12 -29.60
C GLY A 355 45.57 12.01 -28.71
N HIS A 356 45.66 12.14 -27.38
CA HIS A 356 44.98 11.28 -26.41
C HIS A 356 43.60 11.83 -26.04
N LEU A 357 42.74 11.01 -25.44
CA LEU A 357 41.44 11.44 -24.94
C LEU A 357 41.59 11.94 -23.50
N MET A 358 41.06 13.11 -23.19
CA MET A 358 41.02 13.67 -21.83
C MET A 358 39.58 13.67 -21.34
N VAL A 359 39.37 13.08 -20.18
CA VAL A 359 38.06 12.93 -19.55
C VAL A 359 38.10 13.61 -18.20
N THR A 360 37.31 14.67 -18.05
CA THR A 360 37.09 15.33 -16.75
C THR A 360 35.83 14.76 -16.13
N ALA A 361 35.95 14.18 -14.94
CA ALA A 361 34.86 13.59 -14.16
C ALA A 361 34.33 14.59 -13.10
N PRO A 362 33.00 14.62 -12.84
CA PRO A 362 32.41 15.47 -11.80
C PRO A 362 32.78 15.01 -10.39
N ASN A 363 33.07 15.92 -9.46
CA ASN A 363 33.29 15.55 -8.07
C ASN A 363 31.96 15.27 -7.35
N ILE A 364 31.77 14.04 -6.85
CA ILE A 364 30.52 13.61 -6.18
C ILE A 364 30.41 14.23 -4.76
N ASN A 365 31.52 14.66 -4.16
CA ASN A 365 31.52 15.22 -2.80
C ASN A 365 31.04 16.69 -2.72
N ASN A 366 30.66 17.31 -3.85
CA ASN A 366 30.25 18.73 -3.92
C ASN A 366 28.75 18.92 -4.24
N SER A 367 27.93 17.89 -4.09
CA SER A 367 26.49 17.93 -4.43
C SER A 367 25.61 17.42 -3.30
#